data_AF-A0A915LH65-F1
#
_entry.id   AF-A0A915LH65-F1
#
_cell.length_a   1.000
_cell.length_b   1.000
_cell.length_c   1.000
_cell.angle_alpha   90.00
_cell.angle_beta   90.00
_cell.angle_gamma   90.00
#
_symmetry.space_group_name_H-M   'P 1'
#
loop_
_entity.id
_entity.type
_entity.pdbx_description
1 polymer ?
#
loop_
_entity_poly.entity_id
_entity_poly.type
_entity_poly.pdbx_seq_one_letter_code
_entity_poly.pdbx_strand_id
1 'polypeptide(L)'
;YEYAPKPNCTATTDCGSRFLFCDRSNDAPRCVSKVRPGGNCKGFPNADICYNSTCVNDVCVVVSTKAATITATSTVKMTEKPSTTTPKITEVPTTKAARLTEKP
;
A
#
# COMPACT_ATOMS: atom_id res chain seq x y z
N TYR A 1 16.61 -27.34 0.38
CA TYR A 1 15.81 -26.31 1.05
C TYR A 1 15.07 -25.58 -0.04
N GLU A 2 13.74 -25.50 0.04
CA GLU A 2 12.92 -24.84 -0.98
C GLU A 2 12.12 -23.72 -0.31
N TYR A 3 12.04 -22.56 -0.97
CA TYR A 3 11.29 -21.43 -0.45
C TYR A 3 9.80 -21.64 -0.67
N ALA A 4 8.99 -21.34 0.35
CA ALA A 4 7.55 -21.38 0.21
C ALA A 4 7.08 -20.37 -0.87
N PRO A 5 6.03 -20.70 -1.65
CA PRO A 5 5.44 -19.76 -2.59
C PRO A 5 5.01 -18.48 -1.89
N LYS A 6 5.22 -17.33 -2.54
CA LYS A 6 4.75 -16.05 -2.03
C LYS A 6 3.21 -16.09 -1.96
N PRO A 7 2.58 -15.70 -0.84
CA PRO A 7 1.13 -15.69 -0.75
C PRO A 7 0.56 -14.65 -1.72
N ASN A 8 -0.28 -15.11 -2.64
CA ASN A 8 -1.00 -14.28 -3.59
C ASN A 8 -2.42 -14.03 -3.07
N CYS A 9 -3.01 -12.90 -3.44
CA CYS A 9 -4.43 -12.66 -3.23
C CYS A 9 -5.18 -12.84 -4.55
N THR A 10 -6.49 -13.03 -4.48
CA THR A 10 -7.35 -13.14 -5.68
C THR A 10 -8.46 -12.09 -5.61
N ALA A 11 -9.42 -12.12 -6.54
CA ALA A 11 -10.62 -11.30 -6.44
C ALA A 11 -11.47 -11.63 -5.20
N THR A 12 -11.43 -12.89 -4.74
CA THR A 12 -12.25 -13.42 -3.64
C THR A 12 -11.47 -13.70 -2.36
N THR A 13 -10.14 -13.78 -2.44
CA THR A 13 -9.25 -14.10 -1.31
C THR A 13 -8.38 -12.89 -0.95
N ASP A 14 -8.48 -12.47 0.31
CA ASP A 14 -7.62 -11.43 0.88
C ASP A 14 -6.29 -11.99 1.40
N CYS A 15 -5.36 -11.09 1.71
CA CYS A 15 -4.02 -11.40 2.19
C CYS A 15 -3.94 -11.94 3.62
N GLY A 16 -5.09 -12.19 4.28
CA GLY A 16 -5.17 -12.74 5.64
C GLY A 16 -4.64 -11.84 6.76
N SER A 17 -4.26 -10.60 6.45
CA SER A 17 -3.72 -9.64 7.41
C SER A 17 -4.29 -8.25 7.17
N ARG A 18 -4.75 -7.59 8.25
CA ARG A 18 -5.24 -6.19 8.22
C ARG A 18 -4.20 -5.16 7.79
N PHE A 19 -2.93 -5.52 7.83
CA PHE A 19 -1.81 -4.66 7.43
C PHE A 19 -1.43 -4.83 5.96
N LEU A 20 -2.03 -5.80 5.28
CA LEU A 20 -1.82 -6.06 3.86
C LEU A 20 -3.09 -5.69 3.10
N PHE A 21 -2.93 -5.23 1.87
CA PHE A 21 -4.01 -5.10 0.91
C PHE A 21 -3.66 -5.86 -0.37
N CYS A 22 -4.70 -6.28 -1.08
CA CYS A 22 -4.53 -6.92 -2.37
C CYS A 22 -4.38 -5.84 -3.45
N ASP A 23 -3.16 -5.65 -3.95
CA ASP A 23 -2.94 -4.80 -5.13
C ASP A 23 -3.32 -5.59 -6.38
N ARG A 24 -4.43 -5.16 -6.98
CA ARG A 24 -5.00 -5.71 -8.24
C ARG A 24 -4.74 -4.78 -9.43
N SER A 25 -3.87 -3.79 -9.28
CA SER A 25 -3.56 -2.82 -10.34
C SER A 25 -2.63 -3.41 -11.41
N ASN A 26 -2.00 -4.55 -11.10
CA ASN A 26 -1.08 -5.28 -11.98
C ASN A 26 -1.76 -6.54 -12.54
N ASP A 27 -1.20 -7.11 -13.62
CA ASP A 27 -1.71 -8.34 -14.26
C ASP A 27 -1.80 -9.55 -13.30
N ALA A 28 -0.96 -9.56 -12.26
CA ALA A 28 -0.98 -10.57 -11.20
C ALA A 28 -1.26 -9.91 -9.82
N PRO A 29 -2.37 -10.28 -9.16
CA PRO A 29 -2.72 -9.72 -7.86
C PRO A 29 -1.72 -10.13 -6.78
N ARG A 30 -1.26 -9.16 -6.00
CA ARG A 30 -0.21 -9.35 -5.00
C ARG A 30 -0.56 -8.71 -3.67
N CYS A 31 -0.17 -9.39 -2.60
CA CYS A 31 -0.27 -8.84 -1.26
C CYS A 31 0.85 -7.84 -1.01
N VAL A 32 0.46 -6.62 -0.66
CA VAL A 32 1.36 -5.51 -0.38
C VAL A 32 0.96 -4.84 0.92
N SER A 33 1.92 -4.20 1.59
CA SER A 33 1.69 -3.52 2.86
C SER A 33 0.87 -2.25 2.68
N LYS A 34 -0.13 -2.07 3.57
CA LYS A 34 -0.89 -0.83 3.68
C LYS A 34 -0.02 0.32 4.16
N VAL A 35 -0.36 1.52 3.71
CA VAL A 35 0.26 2.79 4.06
C VAL A 35 -0.28 3.25 5.42
N ARG A 36 0.61 3.76 6.26
CA ARG A 36 0.23 4.33 7.56
C ARG A 36 -0.47 5.69 7.37
N PRO A 37 -1.30 6.13 8.33
CA PRO A 37 -1.79 7.50 8.34
C PRO A 37 -0.66 8.54 8.16
N GLY A 38 -0.89 9.52 7.31
CA GLY A 38 0.09 10.53 6.87
C GLY A 38 0.95 10.12 5.67
N GLY A 39 0.87 8.87 5.21
CA GLY A 39 1.60 8.41 4.03
C GLY A 39 0.89 8.70 2.71
N ASN A 40 1.63 8.57 1.61
CA ASN A 40 1.14 8.82 0.25
C ASN A 40 0.36 7.62 -0.31
N CYS A 41 -0.85 7.86 -0.81
CA CYS A 41 -1.72 6.86 -1.44
C CYS A 41 -2.03 7.17 -2.92
N LYS A 42 -1.29 8.10 -3.54
CA LYS A 42 -1.43 8.46 -4.96
C LYS A 42 -1.31 7.25 -5.87
N GLY A 43 -2.21 7.17 -6.87
CA GLY A 43 -2.26 6.07 -7.83
C GLY A 43 -3.10 4.88 -7.39
N PHE A 44 -3.66 4.92 -6.17
CA PHE A 44 -4.52 3.86 -5.63
C PHE A 44 -5.87 4.41 -5.13
N PRO A 45 -6.68 5.07 -5.99
CA PRO A 45 -7.89 5.78 -5.56
C PRO A 45 -9.01 4.85 -5.06
N ASN A 46 -9.01 3.59 -5.49
CA ASN A 46 -10.07 2.62 -5.21
C ASN A 46 -9.60 1.43 -4.36
N ALA A 47 -8.39 1.50 -3.79
CA ALA A 47 -7.83 0.41 -3.00
C ALA A 47 -7.90 0.71 -1.50
N ASP A 48 -8.07 -0.34 -0.70
CA ASP A 48 -7.92 -0.33 0.76
C ASP A 48 -6.43 -0.23 1.15
N ILE A 49 -5.73 0.76 0.58
CA ILE A 49 -4.29 0.98 0.73
C ILE A 49 -3.95 1.60 2.08
N CYS A 50 -4.85 2.38 2.67
CA CYS A 50 -4.62 3.10 3.91
C CYS A 50 -5.02 2.26 5.13
N TYR A 51 -4.10 2.02 6.07
CA TYR A 51 -4.41 1.26 7.29
C TYR A 51 -5.28 2.10 8.23
N ASN A 52 -6.51 1.66 8.50
CA ASN A 52 -7.51 2.35 9.37
C ASN A 52 -7.66 3.85 9.04
N SER A 53 -7.52 4.20 7.76
CA SER A 53 -7.57 5.58 7.27
C SER A 53 -8.11 5.58 5.84
N THR A 54 -8.43 6.75 5.33
CA THR A 54 -8.95 6.94 3.98
C THR A 54 -7.96 7.76 3.17
N CYS A 55 -7.76 7.41 1.89
CA CYS A 55 -6.97 8.21 0.98
C CYS A 55 -7.73 9.50 0.62
N VAL A 56 -7.22 10.65 1.05
CA VAL A 56 -7.81 11.97 0.78
C VAL A 56 -6.70 12.88 0.28
N ASN A 57 -6.87 13.48 -0.91
CA ASN A 57 -5.86 14.34 -1.55
C ASN A 57 -4.46 13.68 -1.56
N ASP A 58 -4.38 12.43 -2.03
CA ASP A 58 -3.16 11.62 -2.08
C ASP A 58 -2.52 11.27 -0.72
N VAL A 59 -3.19 11.53 0.41
CA VAL A 59 -2.67 11.24 1.77
C VAL A 59 -3.65 10.37 2.57
N CYS A 60 -3.13 9.38 3.29
CA CYS A 60 -3.93 8.57 4.20
C CYS A 60 -4.31 9.36 5.47
N VAL A 61 -5.59 9.70 5.65
CA VAL A 61 -6.08 10.48 6.79
C VAL A 61 -6.96 9.60 7.69
N VAL A 62 -6.73 9.65 9.01
CA VAL A 62 -7.62 9.00 9.98
C VAL A 62 -8.96 9.72 10.01
N VAL A 63 -10.01 9.06 9.52
CA VAL A 63 -11.38 9.53 9.72
C VAL A 63 -11.80 9.13 11.13
N SER A 64 -11.74 10.08 12.05
CA SER A 64 -12.27 9.87 13.40
C SER A 64 -13.79 9.78 13.27
N THR A 65 -14.36 8.58 13.43
CA THR A 65 -15.81 8.35 13.47
C THR A 65 -16.40 8.87 14.77
N LYS A 66 -16.30 10.19 15.01
CA LYS A 66 -17.27 10.86 15.87
C LYS A 66 -18.43 11.28 14.97
N ALA A 67 -19.56 10.59 15.11
CA ALA A 67 -20.84 11.11 14.66
C ALA A 67 -21.12 12.42 15.40
N ALA A 68 -20.77 13.56 14.79
CA ALA A 68 -21.13 14.88 15.27
C ALA A 68 -21.07 15.88 14.11
N THR A 69 -22.27 16.21 13.63
CA THR A 69 -22.74 17.50 13.16
C THR A 69 -21.79 18.72 13.33
N ILE A 70 -21.80 19.54 12.27
CA ILE A 70 -21.53 20.99 12.13
C ILE A 70 -20.09 21.57 12.07
N THR A 71 -19.91 22.30 10.96
CA THR A 71 -19.10 23.52 10.75
C THR A 71 -17.61 23.35 10.43
N ALA A 72 -17.32 23.54 9.14
CA ALA A 72 -16.00 23.79 8.60
C ALA A 72 -15.35 25.01 9.26
N THR A 73 -14.31 24.79 10.06
CA THR A 73 -13.22 25.77 10.25
C THR A 73 -11.95 25.03 10.65
N SER A 74 -11.20 24.55 9.66
CA SER A 74 -9.91 23.89 9.85
C SER A 74 -8.78 24.92 9.94
N THR A 75 -8.41 25.32 11.15
CA THR A 75 -7.08 25.87 11.44
C THR A 75 -6.24 24.77 12.09
N VAL A 76 -5.74 23.85 11.28
CA VAL A 76 -4.81 22.81 11.74
C VAL A 76 -3.44 23.46 11.88
N LYS A 77 -3.05 23.76 13.11
CA LYS A 77 -1.69 24.17 13.46
C LYS A 77 -0.77 22.96 13.27
N MET A 78 -0.13 22.85 12.10
CA MET A 78 0.99 21.94 11.87
C MET A 78 2.08 22.28 12.88
N THR A 79 2.30 21.39 13.85
CA THR A 79 3.57 21.37 14.58
C THR A 79 4.44 20.36 13.87
N GLU A 80 5.36 20.87 13.07
CA GLU A 80 6.32 20.12 12.27
C GLU A 80 7.36 19.44 13.16
N LYS A 81 7.62 18.14 12.92
CA LYS A 81 8.97 17.53 12.95
C LYS A 81 8.93 16.09 12.40
N PRO A 82 10.06 15.53 11.94
CA PRO A 82 10.54 15.60 10.56
C PRO A 82 10.45 14.23 9.87
N SER A 83 10.42 14.25 8.55
CA SER A 83 10.68 13.07 7.72
C SER A 83 12.10 12.56 7.98
N THR A 84 12.26 11.40 8.63
CA THR A 84 13.47 10.56 8.53
C THR A 84 13.07 9.13 8.92
N THR A 85 12.86 8.23 7.98
CA THR A 85 13.96 7.44 7.38
C THR A 85 13.43 6.77 6.13
N THR A 86 14.08 7.02 5.01
CA THR A 86 13.99 6.22 3.79
C THR A 86 14.37 4.77 4.14
N PRO A 87 13.50 3.75 4.04
CA PRO A 87 14.00 2.42 3.80
C PRO A 87 14.56 2.45 2.38
N LYS A 88 15.89 2.51 2.28
CA LYS A 88 16.62 2.09 1.08
C LYS A 88 16.12 0.69 0.75
N ILE A 89 15.18 0.60 -0.19
CA ILE A 89 14.90 -0.66 -0.86
C ILE A 89 16.18 -0.90 -1.64
N THR A 90 17.09 -1.68 -1.07
CA THR A 90 18.15 -2.31 -1.84
C THR A 90 17.43 -3.02 -2.97
N GLU A 91 17.59 -2.52 -4.20
CA GLU A 91 17.12 -3.17 -5.41
C GLU A 91 17.50 -4.65 -5.31
N VAL A 92 16.51 -5.52 -5.15
CA VAL A 92 16.71 -6.91 -5.48
C VAL A 92 16.93 -6.89 -6.99
N PRO A 93 18.10 -7.31 -7.50
CA PRO A 93 18.30 -7.36 -8.93
C PRO A 93 17.25 -8.33 -9.48
N THR A 94 16.31 -7.80 -10.27
CA THR A 94 15.42 -8.61 -11.09
C THR A 94 16.32 -9.34 -12.07
N THR A 95 16.70 -10.58 -11.72
CA THR A 95 17.35 -11.51 -12.63
C THR A 95 16.39 -11.73 -13.78
N LYS A 96 16.70 -11.08 -14.91
CA LYS A 96 16.09 -11.31 -16.22
C LYS A 96 16.14 -12.82 -16.49
N ALA A 97 14.98 -13.48 -16.44
CA ALA A 97 14.84 -14.84 -16.87
C ALA A 97 15.27 -14.93 -18.35
N ALA A 98 16.39 -15.60 -18.61
CA ALA A 98 16.84 -15.89 -19.95
C ALA A 98 15.88 -16.92 -20.55
N ARG A 99 15.17 -16.50 -21.61
CA ARG A 99 14.39 -17.37 -22.48
C ARG A 99 15.39 -18.20 -23.31
N LEU A 100 15.61 -19.45 -22.91
CA LEU A 100 16.25 -20.47 -23.74
C LEU A 100 15.33 -20.78 -24.92
N THR A 101 15.72 -20.37 -26.12
CA THR A 101 15.26 -21.00 -27.35
C THR A 101 16.35 -21.99 -27.77
N GLU A 102 16.14 -23.26 -27.47
CA GLU A 102 16.92 -24.37 -28.01
C GLU A 102 16.66 -24.48 -29.52
N LYS A 103 17.71 -24.69 -30.31
CA LYS A 103 17.63 -25.11 -31.71
C LYS A 103 18.69 -26.19 -31.94
N PRO A 104 18.34 -27.36 -32.52
CA PRO A 104 19.33 -28.35 -32.97
C PRO A 104 20.03 -27.90 -34.27
#